data_AF-K1DWQ5-F1
#
_entry.id   AF-K1DWQ5-F1
#
_cell.length_a   1.000
_cell.length_b   1.000
_cell.length_c   1.000
_cell.angle_alpha   90.00
_cell.angle_beta   90.00
_cell.angle_gamma   90.00
#
_symmetry.space_group_name_H-M   'P 1'
#
loop_
_entity.id
_entity.type
_entity.pdbx_description
1 polymer ?
#
loop_
_entity_poly.entity_id
_entity_poly.type
_entity_poly.pdbx_seq_one_letter_code
_entity_poly.pdbx_strand_id
1 'polypeptide(L)' 'MISDEQIGARVRALRGSRPQATVATSMALLGGWKTWRQQTVAQIERGDRSLKLAEAVTLTQILGCDLDALVTEED' A
#
# COMPACT_ATOMS: atom_id res chain seq x y z
N MET A 1 -7.29 -16.49 -5.79
CA MET A 1 -7.48 -15.71 -4.54
C MET A 1 -6.13 -15.11 -4.23
N ILE A 2 -6.03 -13.79 -4.27
CA ILE A 2 -4.77 -13.08 -4.10
C ILE A 2 -4.30 -13.12 -2.63
N SER A 3 -3.02 -13.38 -2.40
CA SER A 3 -2.42 -13.40 -1.06
C SER A 3 -1.93 -12.02 -0.60
N ASP A 4 -1.70 -11.84 0.70
CA ASP A 4 -1.15 -10.60 1.24
C ASP A 4 0.27 -10.32 0.70
N GLU A 5 1.08 -11.35 0.47
CA GLU A 5 2.40 -11.21 -0.17
C GLU A 5 2.28 -10.69 -1.60
N GLN A 6 1.29 -11.19 -2.37
CA GLN A 6 1.05 -10.73 -3.74
C GLN A 6 0.53 -9.29 -3.79
N ILE A 7 -0.33 -8.89 -2.83
CA ILE A 7 -0.75 -7.49 -2.67
C ILE A 7 0.46 -6.62 -2.29
N GLY A 8 1.26 -7.07 -1.32
CA GLY A 8 2.44 -6.37 -0.83
C GLY A 8 3.49 -6.12 -1.93
N ALA A 9 3.74 -7.12 -2.77
CA ALA A 9 4.62 -7.01 -3.92
C ALA A 9 4.13 -5.95 -4.92
N ARG A 10 2.82 -5.91 -5.21
CA ARG A 10 2.21 -4.88 -6.06
C ARG A 10 2.31 -3.49 -5.45
N VAL A 11 2.04 -3.33 -4.15
CA VAL A 11 2.23 -2.06 -3.43
C VAL A 11 3.67 -1.58 -3.55
N ARG A 12 4.65 -2.48 -3.37
CA ARG A 12 6.08 -2.16 -3.50
C ARG A 12 6.43 -1.71 -4.92
N ALA A 13 5.90 -2.39 -5.93
CA ALA A 13 6.11 -2.04 -7.34
C ALA A 13 5.53 -0.65 -7.66
N LEU A 14 4.28 -0.39 -7.25
CA LEU A 14 3.59 0.90 -7.46
C LEU A 14 4.23 2.05 -6.67
N ARG A 15 4.76 1.78 -5.48
CA ARG A 15 5.56 2.77 -4.74
C ARG A 15 6.82 3.17 -5.51
N GLY A 16 7.46 2.21 -6.17
CA GLY A 16 8.70 2.41 -6.91
C GLY A 16 9.82 2.90 -6.00
N SER A 17 10.48 3.99 -6.40
CA SER A 17 11.59 4.60 -5.66
C SER A 17 11.15 5.50 -4.51
N ARG A 18 9.85 5.80 -4.36
CA ARG A 18 9.34 6.64 -3.26
C ARG A 18 9.69 5.99 -1.92
N PRO A 19 10.28 6.70 -0.95
CA PRO A 19 10.57 6.13 0.36
C PRO A 19 9.30 5.68 1.08
N GLN A 20 9.36 4.54 1.79
CA GLN A 20 8.26 4.04 2.61
C GLN A 20 7.80 5.07 3.66
N ALA A 21 8.74 5.83 4.23
CA ALA A 21 8.43 6.89 5.18
C ALA A 21 7.60 8.01 4.54
N THR A 22 7.87 8.36 3.28
CA THR A 22 7.10 9.36 2.54
C THR A 22 5.66 8.88 2.33
N VAL A 23 5.46 7.62 1.94
CA VAL A 23 4.11 7.04 1.78
C VAL A 23 3.36 7.01 3.12
N ALA A 24 4.02 6.61 4.21
CA ALA A 24 3.41 6.63 5.53
C ALA A 24 3.00 8.05 5.98
N THR A 25 3.85 9.04 5.72
CA THR A 25 3.54 10.45 5.98
C THR A 25 2.33 10.91 5.16
N SER A 26 2.27 10.58 3.87
CA SER A 26 1.09 10.89 3.03
C SER A 26 -0.17 10.21 3.55
N MET A 27 -0.09 8.94 3.97
CA MET A 27 -1.22 8.21 4.54
C MET A 27 -1.74 8.88 5.82
N ALA A 28 -0.85 9.39 6.68
CA ALA A 28 -1.23 10.11 7.89
C ALA A 28 -1.81 11.50 7.59
N LEU A 29 -1.17 12.28 6.71
CA LEU A 29 -1.53 13.67 6.43
C LEU A 29 -2.75 13.81 5.52
N LEU A 30 -2.85 13.01 4.46
CA LEU A 30 -3.91 13.09 3.46
C LEU A 30 -5.07 12.14 3.80
N GLY A 31 -4.75 10.97 4.34
CA GLY A 31 -5.73 9.92 4.63
C GLY A 31 -6.24 9.86 6.06
N GLY A 32 -5.66 10.64 6.98
CA GLY A 32 -6.01 10.58 8.40
C GLY A 32 -5.55 9.31 9.14
N TRP A 33 -4.72 8.47 8.51
CA TRP A 33 -4.21 7.23 9.11
C TRP A 33 -3.07 7.50 10.11
N LYS A 34 -3.41 8.10 11.25
CA LYS A 34 -2.43 8.59 12.26
C LYS A 34 -1.46 7.54 12.79
N THR A 35 -1.78 6.25 12.67
CA THR A 35 -0.95 5.13 13.12
C THR A 35 0.00 4.59 12.06
N TRP A 36 -0.15 5.00 10.79
CA TRP A 36 0.76 4.57 9.74
C TRP A 36 2.16 5.14 9.98
N ARG A 37 3.14 4.24 9.94
CA ARG A 37 4.58 4.54 10.03
C ARG A 37 5.28 3.84 8.88
N GLN A 38 6.55 4.18 8.65
CA GLN A 38 7.40 3.48 7.68
C GLN A 38 7.31 1.96 7.85
N GLN A 39 7.33 1.48 9.10
CA GLN A 39 7.24 0.05 9.42
C GLN A 39 5.92 -0.59 8.94
N THR A 40 4.81 0.14 9.01
CA THR A 40 3.51 -0.34 8.51
C THR A 40 3.56 -0.62 7.02
N VAL A 41 4.16 0.31 6.25
CA VAL A 41 4.36 0.14 4.81
C VAL A 41 5.26 -1.05 4.53
N ALA A 42 6.36 -1.20 5.28
CA ALA A 42 7.26 -2.33 5.13
C ALA A 42 6.60 -3.68 5.43
N GLN A 43 5.76 -3.77 6.47
CA GLN A 43 5.01 -4.98 6.81
C GLN A 43 4.00 -5.36 5.72
N ILE A 44 3.27 -4.37 5.18
CA ILE A 44 2.35 -4.58 4.05
C ILE A 44 3.12 -5.07 2.82
N GLU A 45 4.24 -4.44 2.48
CA GLU A 45 5.04 -4.82 1.30
C GLU A 45 5.63 -6.22 1.38
N ARG A 46 5.85 -6.73 2.59
CA ARG A 46 6.31 -8.11 2.82
C ARG A 46 5.17 -9.12 2.91
N GLY A 47 3.92 -8.66 3.05
CA GLY A 47 2.76 -9.51 3.34
C GLY A 47 2.59 -9.87 4.81
N ASP A 48 3.43 -9.37 5.72
CA ASP A 48 3.32 -9.67 7.16
C ASP A 48 2.07 -9.06 7.83
N ARG A 49 1.50 -8.03 7.18
CA ARG A 49 0.30 -7.33 7.64
C ARG A 49 -0.62 -7.12 6.44
N SER A 50 -1.84 -7.62 6.54
CA SER A 50 -2.87 -7.40 5.54
C SER A 50 -3.16 -5.90 5.35
N LEU A 51 -3.37 -5.50 4.09
CA LEU A 51 -3.82 -4.16 3.74
C LEU A 51 -5.35 -4.13 3.77
N LYS A 52 -5.93 -3.33 4.67
CA LYS A 52 -7.40 -3.24 4.75
C LYS A 52 -7.95 -2.46 3.56
N LEU A 53 -9.15 -2.79 3.10
CA LEU A 53 -9.78 -2.12 1.95
C LEU A 53 -9.82 -0.58 2.06
N ALA A 54 -10.21 -0.06 3.24
CA ALA A 54 -10.23 1.39 3.46
C ALA A 54 -8.82 2.03 3.36
N GLU A 55 -7.79 1.32 3.83
CA GLU A 55 -6.40 1.75 3.69
C GLU A 55 -5.96 1.69 2.22
N ALA A 56 -6.35 0.64 1.50
CA ALA A 56 -6.05 0.44 0.09
C ALA A 56 -6.60 1.59 -0.77
N VAL A 57 -7.85 2.00 -0.56
CA VAL A 57 -8.47 3.13 -1.29
C VAL A 57 -7.68 4.42 -1.11
N THR A 58 -7.23 4.73 0.11
CA THR A 58 -6.38 5.91 0.34
C THR A 58 -4.99 5.73 -0.29
N LEU A 59 -4.39 4.54 -0.11
CA LEU A 59 -3.05 4.25 -0.57
C LEU A 59 -2.96 4.36 -2.10
N THR A 60 -3.93 3.85 -2.83
CA THR A 60 -3.94 3.90 -4.31
C THR A 60 -4.05 5.32 -4.83
N GLN A 61 -4.82 6.19 -4.16
CA GLN A 61 -4.84 7.63 -4.45
C GLN A 61 -3.47 8.29 -4.25
N ILE A 62 -2.77 7.96 -3.16
CA ILE A 62 -1.40 8.45 -2.88
C ILE A 62 -0.40 7.89 -3.90
N LEU A 63 -0.57 6.63 -4.29
CA LEU A 63 0.28 5.95 -5.25
C LEU A 63 -0.01 6.37 -6.70
N GLY A 64 -1.17 6.97 -6.97
CA GLY A 64 -1.59 7.42 -8.31
C GLY A 64 -2.03 6.27 -9.21
N CYS A 65 -2.75 5.30 -8.67
CA CYS A 65 -3.23 4.11 -9.39
C CYS A 65 -4.66 3.76 -8.97
N ASP A 66 -5.30 2.86 -9.73
CA ASP A 66 -6.62 2.32 -9.40
C ASP A 66 -6.52 1.13 -8.44
N LEU A 67 -7.62 0.83 -7.72
CA LEU A 67 -7.66 -0.27 -6.77
C LEU A 67 -7.42 -1.64 -7.44
N ASP A 68 -7.86 -1.79 -8.68
CA ASP A 68 -7.68 -3.00 -9.48
C ASP A 68 -6.20 -3.35 -9.70
N ALA A 69 -5.31 -2.35 -9.72
CA ALA A 69 -3.87 -2.56 -9.83
C ALA A 69 -3.28 -3.32 -8.63
N LEU A 70 -4.00 -3.43 -7.51
CA LEU A 70 -3.59 -4.22 -6.34
C LEU A 70 -4.10 -5.67 -6.37
N VAL A 71 -5.14 -5.98 -7.15
CA VAL A 71 -5.87 -7.25 -7.05
C VAL A 71 -5.94 -8.06 -8.35
N THR A 72 -5.77 -7.42 -9.50
CA THR A 72 -5.85 -8.10 -10.81
C THR A 72 -4.63 -8.99 -11.02
N GLU A 73 -4.88 -10.26 -11.36
CA GLU A 73 -3.89 -11.18 -11.91
C GLU A 73 -3.62 -10.72 -13.35
N GLU A 74 -2.42 -10.21 -13.65
CA GLU A 74 -2.03 -9.99 -15.05
C GLU A 74 -1.91 -11.37 -15.71
N ASP A 75 -2.67 -11.60 -16.78
CA ASP A 75 -2.61 -12.81 -17.63
C ASP A 75 -1.27 -12.92 -18.37
#